data_AF-A0A7X3EXR4-F1
#
_entry.id   AF-A0A7X3EXR4-F1
#
_cell.length_a   1.000
_cell.length_b   1.000
_cell.length_c   1.000
_cell.angle_alpha   90.00
_cell.angle_beta   90.00
_cell.angle_gamma   90.00
#
_symmetry.space_group_name_H-M   'P 1'
#
loop_
_entity.id
_entity.type
_entity.pdbx_description
1 polymer ?
#
loop_
_entity_poly.entity_id
_entity_poly.type
_entity_poly.pdbx_seq_one_letter_code
_entity_poly.pdbx_strand_id
1 'polypeptide(L)' 'VFEQNTVARKCYESLGFEVVSTEIGTRAFNGKLWDLVRMEKRL' A
#
# COMPACT_ATOMS: atom_id res chain seq x y z
N VAL A 1 0.73 2.45 1.28
CA VAL A 1 -0.73 2.28 1.13
C VAL A 1 -1.14 1.07 1.94
N PHE A 2 -2.21 1.10 2.73
CA PHE A 2 -2.67 -0.12 3.41
C PHE A 2 -3.07 -1.16 2.37
N GLU A 3 -2.61 -2.40 2.52
CA GLU A 3 -2.83 -3.47 1.54
C GLU A 3 -4.33 -3.67 1.25
N GLN A 4 -5.16 -3.60 2.29
CA GLN A 4 -6.62 -3.78 2.22
C GLN A 4 -7.32 -2.60 1.52
N ASN A 5 -6.66 -1.44 1.38
CA ASN A 5 -7.22 -0.29 0.68
C ASN A 5 -7.01 -0.41 -0.84
N THR A 6 -7.80 -1.31 -1.43
CA THR A 6 -7.76 -1.62 -2.87
C THR A 6 -8.13 -0.42 -3.74
N VAL A 7 -8.97 0.50 -3.25
CA VAL A 7 -9.34 1.74 -3.98
C VAL A 7 -8.14 2.65 -4.13
N ALA A 8 -7.43 2.93 -3.03
CA ALA A 8 -6.21 3.73 -3.08
C ALA A 8 -5.14 3.05 -3.95
N ARG A 9 -4.97 1.72 -3.81
CA ARG A 9 -3.97 0.97 -4.59
C ARG A 9 -4.22 1.09 -6.09
N LYS A 10 -5.45 0.87 -6.56
CA LYS A 10 -5.82 1.04 -7.97
C LYS A 10 -5.62 2.46 -8.47
N CYS A 11 -5.89 3.47 -7.64
CA CYS A 11 -5.64 4.86 -7.99
C CYS A 11 -4.15 5.09 -8.25
N TYR A 12 -3.27 4.66 -7.34
CA TYR A 12 -1.82 4.77 -7.52
C TYR A 12 -1.30 3.95 -8.71
N GLU A 13 -1.79 2.72 -8.90
CA GLU A 13 -1.49 1.90 -10.09
C GLU A 13 -1.84 2.65 -11.39
N SER A 14 -3.02 3.29 -11.47
CA SER A 14 -3.42 4.08 -12.65
C SER A 14 -2.55 5.31 -12.92
N LEU A 15 -1.90 5.84 -11.87
CA LEU A 15 -0.97 6.97 -11.96
C LEU A 15 0.46 6.54 -12.33
N GLY A 16 0.69 5.23 -12.52
CA GLY A 16 1.99 4.64 -12.86
C GLY A 16 2.87 4.34 -11.64
N PHE A 17 2.29 4.22 -10.45
CA PHE A 17 3.02 3.71 -9.28
C PHE A 17 2.96 2.18 -9.25
N GLU A 18 4.07 1.55 -8.91
CA GLU A 18 4.18 0.11 -8.76
C GLU A 18 4.51 -0.25 -7.32
N VAL A 19 4.07 -1.42 -6.87
CA VAL A 19 4.44 -1.95 -5.53
C VAL A 19 5.90 -2.39 -5.58
N VAL A 20 6.72 -1.85 -4.68
CA VAL A 20 8.16 -2.18 -4.59
C VAL A 20 8.49 -3.02 -3.35
N SER A 21 7.69 -2.91 -2.29
CA SER A 21 7.83 -3.74 -1.09
C SER A 21 6.55 -3.77 -0.26
N THR A 22 6.44 -4.77 0.61
CA THR A 22 5.36 -4.88 1.59
C THR A 22 5.96 -4.96 2.99
N GLU A 23 5.53 -4.07 3.87
CA GLU A 23 5.84 -4.09 5.29
C GLU A 23 4.71 -4.81 6.02
N ILE A 24 5.00 -6.00 6.56
CA ILE A 24 4.01 -6.85 7.24
C ILE A 24 3.91 -6.45 8.70
N GLY A 25 2.69 -6.24 9.19
CA GLY A 25 2.38 -6.06 10.60
C GLY A 25 3.02 -4.85 11.29
N THR A 26 3.49 -3.85 10.54
CA THR A 26 4.18 -2.68 11.11
C THR A 26 3.23 -1.61 11.64
N ARG A 27 1.95 -1.60 11.25
CA ARG A 27 0.97 -0.63 11.77
C ARG A 27 -0.32 -1.30 12.23
N ALA A 28 -0.84 -0.81 13.34
CA ALA A 28 -2.17 -1.14 13.81
C ALA A 28 -3.19 -0.07 13.36
N PHE A 29 -4.29 -0.51 12.78
CA PHE A 29 -5.46 0.33 12.52
C PHE A 29 -6.69 -0.35 13.12
N ASN A 30 -7.43 0.38 13.96
CA ASN A 30 -8.61 -0.13 14.67
C ASN A 30 -8.36 -1.44 15.43
N GLY A 31 -7.20 -1.57 16.08
CA GLY A 31 -6.80 -2.75 16.86
C GLY A 31 -6.36 -3.97 16.05
N LYS A 32 -6.30 -3.87 14.71
CA LYS A 32 -5.80 -4.94 13.82
C LYS A 32 -4.49 -4.51 13.17
N LEU A 33 -3.54 -5.45 13.07
CA LEU A 33 -2.31 -5.26 12.31
C LEU A 33 -2.60 -5.30 10.82
N TRP A 34 -2.24 -4.22 10.13
CA TRP A 34 -2.48 -4.05 8.70
C TRP A 34 -1.15 -3.87 7.98
N ASP A 35 -0.99 -4.65 6.92
CA ASP A 35 0.19 -4.60 6.07
C ASP A 35 0.18 -3.32 5.22
N LEU A 36 1.37 -2.78 4.99
CA LEU A 36 1.59 -1.58 4.22
C LEU A 36 2.39 -1.91 2.98
N VAL A 37 1.80 -1.63 1.82
CA VAL A 37 2.51 -1.69 0.54
C VAL A 37 3.21 -0.35 0.30
N ARG A 38 4.51 -0.41 0.04
CA ARG A 38 5.30 0.70 -0.47
C ARG A 38 5.13 0.74 -1.98
N MET A 39 4.72 1.90 -2.50
CA MET A 39 4.53 2.12 -3.93
C MET A 39 5.44 3.24 -4.40
N GLU A 40 6.06 3.06 -5.56
CA GLU A 40 6.96 4.04 -6.17
C GLU A 40 6.59 4.25 -7.63
N LYS A 41 6.69 5.50 -8.09
CA LYS A 41 6.58 5.86 -9.50
C LYS A 41 7.97 6.19 -9.99
N ARG A 42 8.46 5.42 -10.96
CA ARG A 42 9.74 5.71 -11.62
C ARG A 42 9.50 6.80 -12.67
N LEU A 43 10.35 7.82 -12.65
CA LEU A 43 10.37 8.93 -13.62
C LEU A 43 11.30 8.58 -14.79
#